data_AF-A0A517P4Y0-F1
#
_entry.id   AF-A0A517P4Y0-F1
#
_cell.length_a   1.000
_cell.length_b   1.000
_cell.length_c   1.000
_cell.angle_alpha   90.00
_cell.angle_beta   90.00
_cell.angle_gamma   90.00
#
_symmetry.space_group_name_H-M   'P 1'
#
loop_
_entity.id
_entity.type
_entity.pdbx_description
1 polymer ?
#
loop_
_entity_poly.entity_id
_entity_poly.type
_entity_poly.pdbx_seq_one_letter_code
_entity_poly.pdbx_strand_id
1 'polypeptide(L)'
;MSRRAAAVRWVPLLCLPWLTGCFSQGYGIGFVAGKLVTGQPIGTPAEERAVAGGPAPFRPQFDPQRAPSRPEASRESSGPSVFRSGGSYSSSRPASEETPAYDQQMVDYNRRMAEQARERAEQARERAERLRGGGNSPRGVRPEPPIPGSLPSSPDGVGSTPFGFQTNDEPAGDAPAPMTAPPAGADSVAGAATAGRPLSLREPAEGESEPDWAVRVLETATESDWVARKKAVEYLEGVEPSTVTPEQREQIRTALSARLAEAVEERGFVVDRAAKTLLVWAETPEQFTAIGEALREGTGLGRKDVLSSLDPTTPNHARVAAPLLTHDWEGDEALAFVRTMGAPAEPAVLPLLDDPNPATRRDVASLLAEIGGEASAEALRERAAKESDRELARHLRVQRAAILDK
;
A
#
# COMPACT_ATOMS: atom_id res chain seq x y z
N MET A 1 9.51 -69.59 -15.79
CA MET A 1 10.61 -68.66 -15.45
C MET A 1 9.96 -67.33 -15.04
N SER A 2 9.51 -67.21 -13.80
CA SER A 2 10.18 -66.63 -12.63
C SER A 2 9.70 -65.19 -12.39
N ARG A 3 8.74 -65.07 -11.48
CA ARG A 3 8.24 -63.81 -10.90
C ARG A 3 9.36 -63.17 -10.07
N ARG A 4 9.52 -61.85 -10.13
CA ARG A 4 10.22 -61.07 -9.10
C ARG A 4 9.34 -59.91 -8.65
N ALA A 5 8.94 -60.01 -7.38
CA ALA A 5 8.37 -58.95 -6.58
C ALA A 5 9.50 -57.98 -6.15
N ALA A 6 9.20 -56.69 -6.10
CA ALA A 6 10.05 -55.70 -5.44
C ALA A 6 9.30 -55.16 -4.22
N ALA A 7 9.95 -55.30 -3.07
CA ALA A 7 9.42 -55.04 -1.75
C ALA A 7 9.49 -53.55 -1.38
N VAL A 8 8.41 -53.05 -0.77
CA VAL A 8 8.34 -51.77 -0.09
C VAL A 8 9.05 -51.90 1.25
N ARG A 9 10.07 -51.07 1.50
CA ARG A 9 10.86 -51.07 2.74
C ARG A 9 10.42 -49.88 3.59
N TRP A 10 9.72 -50.18 4.68
CA TRP A 10 9.46 -49.26 5.79
C TRP A 10 10.77 -49.01 6.56
N VAL A 11 11.06 -47.75 6.88
CA VAL A 11 12.13 -47.34 7.80
C VAL A 11 11.47 -46.70 9.03
N PRO A 12 11.68 -47.24 10.24
CA PRO A 12 11.13 -46.65 11.46
C PRO A 12 12.06 -45.58 12.04
N LEU A 13 11.40 -44.65 12.75
CA LEU A 13 11.92 -43.63 13.67
C LEU A 13 13.23 -43.97 14.40
N LEU A 14 14.15 -43.01 14.40
CA LEU A 14 15.18 -42.86 15.43
C LEU A 14 15.08 -41.46 16.03
N CYS A 15 14.59 -41.41 17.27
CA CYS A 15 14.77 -40.32 18.21
C CYS A 15 16.23 -40.24 18.63
N LEU A 16 16.84 -39.05 18.67
CA LEU A 16 17.97 -38.75 19.53
C LEU A 16 17.81 -37.34 20.16
N PRO A 17 18.02 -37.19 21.48
CA PRO A 17 17.98 -35.93 22.21
C PRO A 17 19.39 -35.31 22.38
N TRP A 18 19.48 -34.16 23.09
CA TRP A 18 20.67 -33.38 23.54
C TRP A 18 21.02 -32.20 22.61
N LEU A 19 21.22 -30.95 23.06
CA LEU A 19 21.83 -30.44 24.29
C LEU A 19 21.22 -29.10 24.76
N THR A 20 20.94 -29.05 26.06
CA THR A 20 20.83 -27.85 26.91
C THR A 20 22.19 -27.16 27.08
N GLY A 21 22.22 -25.83 27.01
CA GLY A 21 23.41 -25.02 27.32
C GLY A 21 23.07 -23.56 27.63
N CYS A 22 22.91 -23.28 28.92
CA CYS A 22 23.21 -22.03 29.65
C CYS A 22 22.88 -20.67 29.02
N PHE A 23 21.80 -20.03 29.50
CA PHE A 23 21.83 -18.59 29.82
C PHE A 23 21.00 -18.33 31.08
N SER A 24 21.67 -17.89 32.14
CA SER A 24 21.06 -17.42 33.40
C SER A 24 21.26 -15.91 33.51
N GLN A 25 20.16 -15.16 33.66
CA GLN A 25 20.01 -13.82 34.28
C GLN A 25 18.71 -13.26 33.68
N GLY A 26 17.63 -12.97 34.39
CA GLY A 26 17.42 -12.78 35.81
C GLY A 26 16.37 -11.68 35.94
N TYR A 27 15.08 -12.01 35.81
CA TYR A 27 13.98 -11.11 36.16
C TYR A 27 12.84 -11.90 36.78
N GLY A 28 12.34 -11.39 37.91
CA GLY A 28 11.55 -12.10 38.90
C GLY A 28 10.14 -12.46 38.45
N ILE A 29 9.75 -13.69 38.76
CA ILE A 29 8.37 -14.17 38.71
C ILE A 29 7.74 -13.89 40.08
N GLY A 30 6.73 -13.03 40.10
CA GLY A 30 5.78 -12.91 41.19
C GLY A 30 4.85 -14.12 41.19
N PHE A 31 4.93 -14.93 42.24
CA PHE A 31 4.01 -16.03 42.54
C PHE A 31 2.67 -15.45 43.02
N VAL A 32 1.57 -15.74 42.33
CA VAL A 32 0.22 -15.64 42.89
C VAL A 32 -0.39 -17.04 42.90
N ALA A 33 -0.50 -17.57 44.11
CA ALA A 33 -1.21 -18.80 44.41
C ALA A 33 -2.73 -18.58 44.32
N GLY A 34 -3.47 -19.50 43.69
CA GLY A 34 -4.92 -19.36 43.60
C GLY A 34 -5.66 -20.56 43.04
N LYS A 35 -5.99 -21.50 43.94
CA LYS A 35 -7.16 -22.40 43.94
C LYS A 35 -7.26 -23.52 42.89
N LEU A 36 -6.94 -24.72 43.40
CA LEU A 36 -7.52 -26.00 42.99
C LEU A 36 -9.06 -25.94 42.99
N VAL A 37 -9.66 -26.27 41.83
CA VAL A 37 -11.05 -26.70 41.73
C VAL A 37 -11.05 -28.13 41.21
N THR A 38 -11.62 -29.01 42.02
CA THR A 38 -11.76 -30.44 41.80
C THR A 38 -12.98 -30.78 40.94
N GLY A 39 -12.78 -31.64 39.96
CA GLY A 39 -13.68 -32.75 39.64
C GLY A 39 -14.85 -32.49 38.69
N GLN A 40 -14.89 -33.24 37.58
CA GLN A 40 -16.02 -34.09 37.17
C GLN A 40 -15.57 -35.02 36.02
N PRO A 41 -16.04 -36.28 35.98
CA PRO A 41 -15.57 -37.31 35.04
C PRO A 41 -16.29 -37.24 33.69
N ILE A 42 -15.54 -37.47 32.61
CA ILE A 42 -16.06 -37.61 31.25
C ILE A 42 -16.67 -39.01 31.11
N GLY A 43 -17.98 -39.07 30.92
CA GLY A 43 -18.69 -40.27 30.51
C GLY A 43 -18.53 -40.52 29.01
N THR A 44 -18.19 -41.76 28.66
CA THR A 44 -18.42 -42.35 27.32
C THR A 44 -19.90 -42.69 27.14
N PRO A 45 -20.43 -42.62 25.91
CA PRO A 45 -20.90 -43.84 25.25
C PRO A 45 -20.59 -43.92 23.74
N ALA A 46 -20.18 -45.11 23.27
CA ALA A 46 -20.89 -45.99 22.32
C ALA A 46 -21.11 -45.40 20.90
N GLU A 47 -20.40 -45.88 19.88
CA GLU A 47 -20.82 -46.99 18.99
C GLU A 47 -22.30 -46.94 18.60
N GLU A 48 -22.64 -46.57 17.35
CA GLU A 48 -23.17 -47.50 16.33
C GLU A 48 -23.58 -46.75 15.04
N ARG A 49 -23.36 -47.45 13.91
CA ARG A 49 -24.06 -47.39 12.61
C ARG A 49 -23.56 -46.46 11.50
N ALA A 50 -22.83 -47.14 10.63
CA ALA A 50 -22.67 -46.89 9.21
C ALA A 50 -23.99 -46.63 8.46
N VAL A 51 -23.97 -45.62 7.59
CA VAL A 51 -24.85 -45.54 6.42
C VAL A 51 -23.98 -45.32 5.19
N ALA A 52 -23.92 -46.36 4.36
CA ALA A 52 -23.38 -46.31 3.02
C ALA A 52 -24.37 -45.61 2.09
N GLY A 53 -23.90 -44.67 1.27
CA GLY A 53 -24.71 -43.96 0.28
C GLY A 53 -23.91 -42.95 -0.51
N GLY A 54 -22.92 -43.42 -1.28
CA GLY A 54 -22.20 -42.56 -2.23
C GLY A 54 -23.03 -42.33 -3.51
N PRO A 55 -23.16 -41.09 -4.02
CA PRO A 55 -23.74 -40.85 -5.33
C PRO A 55 -22.75 -41.20 -6.45
N ALA A 56 -23.27 -41.90 -7.46
CA ALA A 56 -22.54 -42.35 -8.65
C ALA A 56 -22.00 -41.18 -9.49
N PRO A 57 -20.88 -41.36 -10.22
CA PRO A 57 -20.35 -40.34 -11.10
C PRO A 57 -21.17 -40.21 -12.39
N PHE A 58 -21.57 -38.98 -12.69
CA PHE A 58 -22.22 -38.57 -13.93
C PHE A 58 -21.27 -38.78 -15.12
N ARG A 59 -21.61 -39.68 -16.04
CA ARG A 59 -20.95 -39.80 -17.36
C ARG A 59 -21.82 -39.10 -18.41
N PRO A 60 -21.36 -38.03 -19.06
CA PRO A 60 -22.04 -37.53 -20.25
C PRO A 60 -21.82 -38.51 -21.41
N GLN A 61 -22.92 -39.04 -21.97
CA GLN A 61 -22.92 -39.76 -23.24
C GLN A 61 -22.68 -38.76 -24.37
N PHE A 62 -21.60 -38.98 -25.13
CA PHE A 62 -21.32 -38.26 -26.37
C PHE A 62 -22.07 -38.98 -27.50
N ASP A 63 -23.00 -38.29 -28.15
CA ASP A 63 -23.77 -38.81 -29.29
C ASP A 63 -23.05 -38.43 -30.61
N PRO A 64 -22.48 -39.39 -31.36
CA PRO A 64 -21.63 -39.10 -32.52
C PRO A 64 -22.41 -38.88 -33.84
N GLN A 65 -23.73 -38.69 -33.83
CA GLN A 65 -24.53 -38.63 -35.07
C GLN A 65 -25.07 -37.25 -35.48
N ARG A 66 -24.65 -36.14 -34.86
CA ARG A 66 -25.10 -34.79 -35.26
C ARG A 66 -24.07 -34.07 -36.14
N ALA A 67 -24.11 -34.34 -37.44
CA ALA A 67 -23.42 -33.55 -38.45
C ALA A 67 -24.09 -32.16 -38.59
N PRO A 68 -23.36 -31.03 -38.50
CA PRO A 68 -23.92 -29.74 -38.87
C PRO A 68 -23.89 -29.55 -40.38
N SER A 69 -25.08 -29.40 -40.95
CA SER A 69 -25.32 -28.99 -42.33
C SER A 69 -24.63 -27.65 -42.63
N ARG A 70 -23.90 -27.66 -43.75
CA ARG A 70 -23.23 -26.54 -44.39
C ARG A 70 -24.28 -25.53 -44.90
N PRO A 71 -24.21 -24.22 -44.56
CA PRO A 71 -24.93 -23.21 -45.31
C PRO A 71 -24.08 -22.67 -46.46
N GLU A 72 -24.78 -22.44 -47.55
CA GLU A 72 -24.31 -22.02 -48.85
C GLU A 72 -23.72 -20.60 -48.86
N ALA A 73 -22.87 -20.40 -49.86
CA ALA A 73 -22.24 -19.13 -50.18
C ALA A 73 -23.25 -18.13 -50.74
N SER A 74 -23.38 -16.98 -50.08
CA SER A 74 -23.90 -15.76 -50.70
C SER A 74 -22.77 -14.73 -50.78
N ARG A 75 -22.33 -14.48 -52.02
CA ARG A 75 -21.50 -13.34 -52.41
C ARG A 75 -22.35 -12.07 -52.30
N GLU A 76 -22.01 -11.19 -51.36
CA GLU A 76 -22.38 -9.78 -51.45
C GLU A 76 -21.16 -8.89 -51.18
N SER A 77 -20.65 -8.34 -52.29
CA SER A 77 -20.10 -6.99 -52.45
C SER A 77 -20.00 -6.14 -51.17
N SER A 78 -18.79 -6.06 -50.60
CA SER A 78 -18.43 -5.03 -49.61
C SER A 78 -17.66 -3.90 -50.30
N GLY A 79 -18.30 -2.73 -50.39
CA GLY A 79 -17.65 -1.44 -50.63
C GLY A 79 -16.98 -0.90 -49.35
N PRO A 80 -16.16 0.17 -49.43
CA PRO A 80 -15.37 0.65 -48.32
C PRO A 80 -16.25 1.41 -47.30
N SER A 81 -16.40 0.82 -46.11
CA SER A 81 -17.02 1.48 -44.95
C SER A 81 -15.99 2.41 -44.28
N VAL A 82 -16.28 3.70 -44.34
CA VAL A 82 -15.58 4.77 -43.62
C VAL A 82 -16.02 4.71 -42.16
N PHE A 83 -15.14 4.28 -41.27
CA PHE A 83 -15.35 4.31 -39.82
C PHE A 83 -15.40 5.77 -39.33
N ARG A 84 -16.61 6.29 -39.10
CA ARG A 84 -16.83 7.50 -38.30
C ARG A 84 -16.90 7.09 -36.83
N SER A 85 -15.88 7.45 -36.05
CA SER A 85 -15.96 7.47 -34.59
C SER A 85 -16.89 8.59 -34.15
N GLY A 86 -17.98 8.25 -33.47
CA GLY A 86 -18.94 9.24 -32.96
C GLY A 86 -19.95 8.58 -32.03
N GLY A 87 -19.48 8.13 -30.87
CA GLY A 87 -20.32 7.66 -29.77
C GLY A 87 -20.10 8.56 -28.56
N SER A 88 -20.70 9.75 -28.57
CA SER A 88 -20.78 10.65 -27.42
C SER A 88 -21.81 10.11 -26.43
N TYR A 89 -21.36 9.64 -25.27
CA TYR A 89 -22.24 9.41 -24.12
C TYR A 89 -22.69 10.77 -23.57
N SER A 90 -23.93 11.14 -23.87
CA SER A 90 -24.61 12.29 -23.28
C SER A 90 -25.17 11.88 -21.92
N SER A 91 -24.35 11.96 -20.88
CA SER A 91 -24.83 11.99 -19.50
C SER A 91 -25.42 13.38 -19.24
N SER A 92 -26.75 13.49 -19.33
CA SER A 92 -27.51 14.67 -18.91
C SER A 92 -27.41 14.83 -17.40
N ARG A 93 -26.32 15.42 -16.92
CA ARG A 93 -26.22 15.98 -15.56
C ARG A 93 -27.10 17.24 -15.55
N PRO A 94 -27.99 17.42 -14.57
CA PRO A 94 -28.68 18.70 -14.41
C PRO A 94 -27.62 19.78 -14.21
N ALA A 95 -27.68 20.84 -15.01
CA ALA A 95 -26.80 21.99 -14.89
C ALA A 95 -27.01 22.62 -13.50
N SER A 96 -26.15 22.28 -12.54
CA SER A 96 -25.96 23.13 -11.38
C SER A 96 -25.33 24.42 -11.88
N GLU A 97 -26.00 25.55 -11.65
CA GLU A 97 -25.49 26.89 -11.88
C GLU A 97 -24.40 27.24 -10.85
N GLU A 98 -23.40 26.36 -10.69
CA GLU A 98 -22.31 26.54 -9.72
C GLU A 98 -21.11 27.24 -10.37
N THR A 99 -21.14 28.56 -10.21
CA THR A 99 -20.00 29.48 -10.06
C THR A 99 -18.91 29.46 -11.16
N PRO A 100 -19.08 30.23 -12.26
CA PRO A 100 -18.00 30.54 -13.21
C PRO A 100 -16.75 31.18 -12.58
N ALA A 101 -16.83 31.61 -11.31
CA ALA A 101 -15.71 32.16 -10.56
C ALA A 101 -14.62 31.12 -10.22
N TYR A 102 -14.99 29.86 -9.92
CA TYR A 102 -14.02 28.82 -9.54
C TYR A 102 -13.20 28.36 -10.75
N ASP A 103 -13.85 28.16 -11.89
CA ASP A 103 -13.19 27.79 -13.14
C ASP A 103 -12.19 28.87 -13.57
N GLN A 104 -12.56 30.15 -13.47
CA GLN A 104 -11.66 31.25 -13.80
C GLN A 104 -10.44 31.29 -12.87
N GLN A 105 -10.62 31.04 -11.57
CA GLN A 105 -9.54 31.00 -10.60
C GLN A 105 -8.54 29.86 -10.91
N MET A 106 -9.03 28.70 -11.34
CA MET A 106 -8.18 27.58 -11.75
C MET A 106 -7.42 27.85 -13.06
N VAL A 107 -8.05 28.51 -14.04
CA VAL A 107 -7.36 28.95 -15.26
C VAL A 107 -6.25 29.96 -14.95
N ASP A 108 -6.51 30.94 -14.08
CA ASP A 108 -5.52 31.94 -13.69
C ASP A 108 -4.38 31.35 -12.84
N TYR A 109 -4.68 30.37 -11.99
CA TYR A 109 -3.66 29.60 -11.27
C TYR A 109 -2.74 28.86 -12.24
N ASN A 110 -3.32 28.10 -13.17
CA ASN A 110 -2.54 27.34 -14.16
C ASN A 110 -1.69 28.26 -15.05
N ARG A 111 -2.21 29.44 -15.42
CA ARG A 111 -1.45 30.46 -16.16
C ARG A 111 -0.22 30.94 -15.37
N ARG A 112 -0.38 31.28 -14.08
CA ARG A 112 0.73 31.72 -13.22
C ARG A 112 1.80 30.65 -13.04
N MET A 113 1.39 29.38 -12.89
CA MET A 113 2.33 28.27 -12.76
C MET A 113 3.14 28.05 -14.05
N ALA A 114 2.51 28.21 -15.22
CA ALA A 114 3.19 28.13 -16.50
C ALA A 114 4.18 29.30 -16.73
N GLU A 115 3.83 30.52 -16.29
CA GLU A 115 4.72 31.68 -16.34
C GLU A 115 5.95 31.48 -15.43
N GLN A 116 5.76 31.04 -14.19
CA GLN A 116 6.88 30.72 -13.28
C GLN A 116 7.81 29.64 -13.84
N ALA A 117 7.26 28.62 -14.50
CA ALA A 117 8.07 27.58 -15.14
C ALA A 117 8.93 28.14 -16.29
N ARG A 118 8.41 29.10 -17.08
CA ARG A 118 9.16 29.78 -18.14
C ARG A 118 10.26 30.66 -17.57
N GLU A 119 10.00 31.44 -16.54
CA GLU A 119 11.00 32.27 -15.86
C GLU A 119 12.15 31.43 -15.30
N ARG A 120 11.84 30.30 -14.65
CA ARG A 120 12.88 29.37 -14.15
C ARG A 120 13.73 28.79 -15.28
N ALA A 121 13.11 28.45 -16.41
CA ALA A 121 13.83 27.95 -17.58
C ALA A 121 14.75 29.02 -18.19
N GLU A 122 14.31 30.28 -18.21
CA GLU A 122 15.11 31.41 -18.69
C GLU A 122 16.29 31.72 -17.74
N GLN A 123 16.06 31.76 -16.43
CA GLN A 123 17.12 31.90 -15.43
C GLN A 123 18.17 30.77 -15.53
N ALA A 124 17.72 29.53 -15.77
CA ALA A 124 18.62 28.40 -15.98
C ALA A 124 19.47 28.57 -17.25
N ARG A 125 18.89 29.11 -18.33
CA ARG A 125 19.62 29.44 -19.56
C ARG A 125 20.64 30.56 -19.34
N GLU A 126 20.25 31.67 -18.69
CA GLU A 126 21.19 32.75 -18.37
C GLU A 126 22.35 32.27 -17.49
N ARG A 127 22.07 31.41 -16.50
CA ARG A 127 23.11 30.80 -15.66
C ARG A 127 24.06 29.93 -16.50
N ALA A 128 23.53 29.15 -17.43
CA ALA A 128 24.33 28.34 -18.34
C ALA A 128 25.19 29.21 -19.29
N GLU A 129 24.66 30.33 -19.78
CA GLU A 129 25.39 31.29 -20.60
C GLU A 129 26.50 32.00 -19.82
N ARG A 130 26.25 32.41 -18.56
CA ARG A 130 27.29 32.98 -17.70
C ARG A 130 28.42 31.99 -17.44
N LEU A 131 28.10 30.71 -17.22
CA LEU A 131 29.11 29.67 -17.06
C LEU A 131 29.88 29.40 -18.36
N ARG A 132 29.23 29.53 -19.52
CA ARG A 132 29.87 29.38 -20.84
C ARG A 132 30.74 30.59 -21.22
N GLY A 133 30.32 31.80 -20.86
CA GLY A 133 31.01 33.07 -21.15
C GLY A 133 32.08 33.47 -20.14
N GLY A 134 32.03 32.92 -18.91
CA GLY A 134 32.98 33.19 -17.82
C GLY A 134 34.37 32.53 -17.97
N GLY A 135 34.75 32.14 -19.19
CA GLY A 135 36.03 31.50 -19.53
C GLY A 135 37.25 32.42 -19.44
N ASN A 136 37.26 33.39 -18.53
CA ASN A 136 38.46 34.14 -18.14
C ASN A 136 38.96 33.60 -16.79
N SER A 137 39.25 32.30 -16.74
CA SER A 137 40.11 31.77 -15.67
C SER A 137 41.52 32.32 -15.89
N PRO A 138 42.15 32.95 -14.88
CA PRO A 138 43.52 33.42 -14.99
C PRO A 138 44.43 32.23 -15.29
N ARG A 139 44.93 32.17 -16.53
CA ARG A 139 46.03 31.28 -16.91
C ARG A 139 47.21 31.58 -15.97
N GLY A 140 47.60 30.61 -15.14
CA GLY A 140 48.94 30.67 -14.56
C GLY A 140 49.20 30.05 -13.20
N VAL A 141 48.38 29.15 -12.65
CA VAL A 141 48.81 28.38 -11.49
C VAL A 141 49.08 26.94 -11.92
N ARG A 142 50.37 26.65 -12.12
CA ARG A 142 50.90 25.30 -12.32
C ARG A 142 50.54 24.44 -11.09
N PRO A 143 49.93 23.26 -11.23
CA PRO A 143 49.78 22.36 -10.11
C PRO A 143 51.16 21.81 -9.74
N GLU A 144 51.57 22.03 -8.49
CA GLU A 144 52.73 21.34 -7.91
C GLU A 144 52.43 19.84 -7.78
N PRO A 145 53.43 18.96 -7.99
CA PRO A 145 53.25 17.53 -7.84
C PRO A 145 53.08 17.13 -6.36
N PRO A 146 52.31 16.07 -6.06
CA PRO A 146 52.06 15.62 -4.69
C PRO A 146 53.32 15.07 -4.04
N ILE A 147 53.61 15.55 -2.83
CA ILE A 147 54.66 15.02 -1.95
C ILE A 147 54.19 13.64 -1.44
N PRO A 148 54.95 12.55 -1.67
CA PRO A 148 54.62 11.24 -1.12
C PRO A 148 55.12 11.13 0.33
N GLY A 149 54.20 10.83 1.25
CA GLY A 149 54.55 10.37 2.59
C GLY A 149 54.11 11.32 3.70
N SER A 150 52.90 11.11 4.19
CA SER A 150 52.53 11.37 5.59
C SER A 150 51.22 10.64 5.88
N LEU A 151 51.32 9.50 6.56
CA LEU A 151 50.23 8.96 7.35
C LEU A 151 49.99 9.93 8.53
N PRO A 152 48.74 10.29 8.85
CA PRO A 152 48.42 10.72 10.19
C PRO A 152 47.67 9.60 10.92
N SER A 153 48.31 9.16 12.00
CA SER A 153 47.72 8.44 13.11
C SER A 153 46.46 9.14 13.63
N SER A 154 45.47 8.34 14.02
CA SER A 154 44.40 8.77 14.94
C SER A 154 45.00 9.38 16.21
N PRO A 155 44.30 10.36 16.80
CA PRO A 155 43.95 10.15 18.19
C PRO A 155 42.51 10.54 18.52
N ASP A 156 42.00 9.83 19.51
CA ASP A 156 40.87 10.21 20.36
C ASP A 156 40.93 11.68 20.77
N GLY A 157 39.79 12.36 20.67
CA GLY A 157 39.71 13.79 20.96
C GLY A 157 38.27 14.25 21.17
N VAL A 158 37.84 14.15 22.42
CA VAL A 158 36.63 14.72 23.01
C VAL A 158 36.50 16.21 22.64
N GLY A 159 35.35 16.62 22.12
CA GLY A 159 35.09 18.01 21.75
C GLY A 159 33.61 18.31 21.58
N SER A 160 32.90 18.44 22.69
CA SER A 160 31.57 19.08 22.74
C SER A 160 31.67 20.51 22.22
N THR A 161 30.99 20.80 21.11
CA THR A 161 30.70 22.17 20.69
C THR A 161 29.32 22.56 21.21
N PRO A 162 29.17 23.72 21.89
CA PRO A 162 27.85 24.30 22.13
C PRO A 162 27.42 25.06 20.87
N PHE A 163 26.38 24.55 20.21
CA PHE A 163 25.64 25.32 19.20
C PHE A 163 24.90 26.47 19.92
N GLY A 164 25.50 27.66 19.90
CA GLY A 164 24.81 28.89 20.27
C GLY A 164 23.80 29.26 19.19
N PHE A 165 22.51 29.08 19.48
CA PHE A 165 21.44 29.69 18.70
C PHE A 165 21.49 31.21 18.92
N GLN A 166 21.86 31.93 17.86
CA GLN A 166 21.67 33.37 17.76
C GLN A 166 20.16 33.67 17.75
N THR A 167 19.69 34.40 18.75
CA THR A 167 18.40 35.07 18.72
C THR A 167 18.49 36.18 17.67
N ASN A 168 17.71 36.06 16.59
CA ASN A 168 17.52 37.16 15.66
C ASN A 168 16.74 38.27 16.37
N ASP A 169 17.38 39.43 16.52
CA ASP A 169 16.72 40.68 16.85
C ASP A 169 15.82 41.09 15.67
N GLU A 170 14.50 41.08 15.90
CA GLU A 170 13.52 41.69 15.01
C GLU A 170 13.56 43.23 15.18
N PRO A 171 13.58 44.03 14.09
CA PRO A 171 13.40 45.46 14.19
C PRO A 171 11.94 45.79 14.52
N ALA A 172 11.76 46.61 15.56
CA ALA A 172 10.48 47.20 15.95
C ALA A 172 9.83 47.95 14.77
N GLY A 173 8.79 47.33 14.20
CA GLY A 173 7.91 47.94 13.22
C GLY A 173 6.74 48.65 13.89
N ASP A 174 6.47 49.87 13.42
CA ASP A 174 5.47 50.80 13.92
C ASP A 174 4.08 50.21 14.14
N ALA A 175 3.49 50.59 15.28
CA ALA A 175 2.12 50.28 15.66
C ALA A 175 1.10 50.95 14.70
N PRO A 176 0.14 50.20 14.13
CA PRO A 176 -0.99 50.82 13.45
C PRO A 176 -2.00 51.39 14.46
N ALA A 177 -2.54 52.55 14.11
CA ALA A 177 -3.52 53.35 14.85
C ALA A 177 -4.78 52.55 15.26
N PRO A 178 -5.46 52.96 16.37
CA PRO A 178 -6.69 52.31 16.82
C PRO A 178 -7.81 52.52 15.80
N MET A 179 -8.25 51.42 15.16
CA MET A 179 -9.48 51.44 14.37
C MET A 179 -10.68 51.66 15.29
N THR A 180 -11.44 52.69 14.96
CA THR A 180 -12.72 53.08 15.53
C THR A 180 -13.72 51.92 15.56
N ALA A 181 -14.37 51.79 16.71
CA ALA A 181 -15.48 50.86 16.92
C ALA A 181 -16.64 51.14 15.95
N PRO A 182 -17.24 50.10 15.32
CA PRO A 182 -18.48 50.26 14.59
C PRO A 182 -19.66 50.49 15.54
N PRO A 183 -20.68 51.26 15.12
CA PRO A 183 -21.81 51.61 15.96
C PRO A 183 -22.67 50.40 16.31
N ALA A 184 -23.02 50.31 17.58
CA ALA A 184 -24.08 49.44 18.09
C ALA A 184 -25.42 49.86 17.46
N GLY A 185 -26.06 48.93 16.74
CA GLY A 185 -27.40 49.14 16.21
C GLY A 185 -27.64 48.41 14.89
N ALA A 186 -27.83 47.10 14.96
CA ALA A 186 -28.62 46.40 13.96
C ALA A 186 -29.31 45.21 14.64
N ASP A 187 -30.62 45.28 14.57
CA ASP A 187 -31.58 44.40 15.20
C ASP A 187 -31.32 42.91 14.97
N SER A 188 -31.23 42.22 16.09
CA SER A 188 -31.82 40.92 16.39
C SER A 188 -32.85 40.43 15.36
N VAL A 189 -32.38 39.71 14.33
CA VAL A 189 -33.19 38.70 13.63
C VAL A 189 -32.75 37.35 14.20
N ALA A 190 -33.30 37.06 15.37
CA ALA A 190 -33.31 35.73 15.95
C ALA A 190 -34.17 34.79 15.08
N GLY A 191 -33.68 33.57 14.89
CA GLY A 191 -34.57 32.41 14.84
C GLY A 191 -34.77 31.71 13.50
N ALA A 192 -33.74 31.55 12.67
CA ALA A 192 -33.68 30.38 11.80
C ALA A 192 -32.89 29.29 12.53
N ALA A 193 -33.61 28.37 13.16
CA ALA A 193 -33.07 27.21 13.83
C ALA A 193 -32.12 26.44 12.87
N THR A 194 -30.82 26.59 13.08
CA THR A 194 -29.85 25.56 12.68
C THR A 194 -30.05 24.37 13.63
N ALA A 195 -31.14 23.65 13.40
CA ALA A 195 -31.41 22.40 14.07
C ALA A 195 -30.25 21.43 13.80
N GLY A 196 -29.56 21.03 14.86
CA GLY A 196 -28.82 19.78 14.91
C GLY A 196 -27.46 19.76 14.22
N ARG A 197 -26.55 20.70 14.52
CA ARG A 197 -25.13 20.35 14.38
C ARG A 197 -24.81 19.38 15.53
N PRO A 198 -24.55 18.09 15.24
CA PRO A 198 -24.45 17.07 16.28
C PRO A 198 -23.29 17.40 17.24
N LEU A 199 -23.44 16.92 18.47
CA LEU A 199 -22.41 16.86 19.53
C LEU A 199 -21.00 16.91 18.94
N SER A 200 -20.16 17.84 19.43
CA SER A 200 -18.87 18.18 18.83
C SER A 200 -18.07 16.93 18.48
N LEU A 201 -17.93 16.62 17.18
CA LEU A 201 -17.08 15.53 16.65
C LEU A 201 -15.60 15.63 17.10
N ARG A 202 -15.23 16.73 17.77
CA ARG A 202 -13.90 17.01 18.27
C ARG A 202 -13.57 16.29 19.57
N GLU A 203 -14.57 15.90 20.36
CA GLU A 203 -14.38 15.38 21.72
C GLU A 203 -15.36 14.22 22.02
N PRO A 204 -14.96 13.27 22.88
CA PRO A 204 -15.85 12.22 23.37
C PRO A 204 -17.07 12.80 24.09
N ALA A 205 -18.24 12.20 23.90
CA ALA A 205 -19.41 12.54 24.69
C ALA A 205 -19.22 12.12 26.17
N GLU A 206 -20.00 12.72 27.08
CA GLU A 206 -19.92 12.36 28.51
C GLU A 206 -20.21 10.86 28.71
N GLY A 207 -19.23 10.12 29.23
CA GLY A 207 -19.31 8.67 29.44
C GLY A 207 -19.00 7.80 28.21
N GLU A 208 -18.69 8.40 27.05
CA GLU A 208 -18.22 7.68 25.86
C GLU A 208 -16.74 7.33 26.01
N SER A 209 -16.37 6.09 25.67
CA SER A 209 -14.96 5.71 25.64
C SER A 209 -14.27 6.35 24.44
N GLU A 210 -12.98 6.68 24.55
CA GLU A 210 -12.24 7.27 23.44
C GLU A 210 -12.18 6.38 22.18
N PRO A 211 -12.09 5.03 22.26
CA PRO A 211 -12.25 4.16 21.08
C PRO A 211 -13.63 4.27 20.43
N ASP A 212 -14.70 4.31 21.22
CA ASP A 212 -16.07 4.44 20.70
C ASP A 212 -16.27 5.81 20.05
N TRP A 213 -15.70 6.88 20.64
CA TRP A 213 -15.66 8.21 20.04
C TRP A 213 -14.95 8.17 18.68
N ALA A 214 -13.78 7.54 18.60
CA ALA A 214 -13.03 7.45 17.36
C ALA A 214 -13.82 6.70 16.27
N VAL A 215 -14.43 5.57 16.60
CA VAL A 215 -15.31 4.81 15.68
C VAL A 215 -16.47 5.68 15.21
N ARG A 216 -17.20 6.32 16.14
CA ARG A 216 -18.31 7.22 15.80
C ARG A 216 -17.87 8.36 14.88
N VAL A 217 -16.71 8.98 15.15
CA VAL A 217 -16.16 10.03 14.28
C VAL A 217 -15.86 9.47 12.90
N LEU A 218 -15.23 8.31 12.78
CA LEU A 218 -14.98 7.69 11.48
C LEU A 218 -16.28 7.36 10.73
N GLU A 219 -17.34 6.91 11.41
CA GLU A 219 -18.61 6.56 10.77
C GLU A 219 -19.49 7.76 10.36
N THR A 220 -19.44 8.84 11.14
CA THR A 220 -20.42 9.95 11.02
C THR A 220 -19.85 11.25 10.47
N ALA A 221 -18.53 11.45 10.55
CA ALA A 221 -17.90 12.65 10.04
C ALA A 221 -18.06 12.73 8.51
N THR A 222 -18.31 13.93 7.98
CA THR A 222 -18.35 14.19 6.53
C THR A 222 -16.96 14.51 5.98
N GLU A 223 -16.81 14.63 4.65
CA GLU A 223 -15.54 15.06 4.02
C GLU A 223 -15.04 16.39 4.59
N SER A 224 -15.98 17.30 4.93
CA SER A 224 -15.66 18.61 5.52
C SER A 224 -15.07 18.53 6.93
N ASP A 225 -15.24 17.39 7.61
CA ASP A 225 -14.79 17.12 8.98
C ASP A 225 -13.43 16.39 9.03
N TRP A 226 -12.61 16.55 8.00
CA TRP A 226 -11.31 15.86 7.86
C TRP A 226 -10.38 16.01 9.08
N VAL A 227 -10.45 17.13 9.82
CA VAL A 227 -9.66 17.35 11.04
C VAL A 227 -10.09 16.39 12.17
N ALA A 228 -11.39 16.16 12.32
CA ALA A 228 -11.91 15.23 13.32
C ALA A 228 -11.53 13.79 12.95
N ARG A 229 -11.70 13.42 11.67
CA ARG A 229 -11.27 12.11 11.15
C ARG A 229 -9.77 11.88 11.37
N LYS A 230 -8.94 12.86 11.05
CA LYS A 230 -7.49 12.80 11.28
C LYS A 230 -7.18 12.52 12.76
N LYS A 231 -7.81 13.25 13.68
CA LYS A 231 -7.61 13.05 15.13
C LYS A 231 -8.08 11.67 15.61
N ALA A 232 -9.20 11.18 15.08
CA ALA A 232 -9.69 9.84 15.40
C ALA A 232 -8.71 8.75 14.92
N VAL A 233 -8.15 8.88 13.71
CA VAL A 233 -7.11 7.96 13.23
C VAL A 233 -5.81 8.08 14.04
N GLU A 234 -5.35 9.31 14.36
CA GLU A 234 -4.18 9.53 15.22
C GLU A 234 -4.34 8.89 16.60
N TYR A 235 -5.54 8.96 17.17
CA TYR A 235 -5.87 8.29 18.41
C TYR A 235 -5.72 6.77 18.27
N LEU A 236 -6.37 6.18 17.26
CA LEU A 236 -6.35 4.72 17.02
C LEU A 236 -4.96 4.19 16.67
N GLU A 237 -4.07 5.01 16.08
CA GLU A 237 -2.67 4.67 15.84
C GLU A 237 -1.89 4.45 17.15
N GLY A 238 -2.28 5.16 18.22
CA GLY A 238 -1.66 5.05 19.55
C GLY A 238 -2.25 3.97 20.45
N VAL A 239 -3.34 3.31 20.04
CA VAL A 239 -4.02 2.28 20.84
C VAL A 239 -3.54 0.89 20.40
N GLU A 240 -3.06 0.09 21.36
CA GLU A 240 -2.72 -1.29 21.08
C GLU A 240 -4.00 -2.15 20.88
N PRO A 241 -4.10 -2.96 19.80
CA PRO A 241 -5.29 -3.79 19.56
C PRO A 241 -5.63 -4.78 20.71
N SER A 242 -4.65 -5.10 21.56
CA SER A 242 -4.76 -5.97 22.73
C SER A 242 -5.51 -5.32 23.90
N THR A 243 -5.61 -3.98 23.95
CA THR A 243 -6.21 -3.25 25.08
C THR A 243 -7.72 -3.02 24.93
N VAL A 244 -8.27 -3.24 23.73
CA VAL A 244 -9.70 -3.09 23.44
C VAL A 244 -10.41 -4.45 23.39
N THR A 245 -11.73 -4.45 23.54
CA THR A 245 -12.49 -5.70 23.44
C THR A 245 -12.48 -6.25 22.01
N PRO A 246 -12.67 -7.57 21.80
CA PRO A 246 -12.77 -8.15 20.46
C PRO A 246 -13.86 -7.50 19.61
N GLU A 247 -14.99 -7.13 20.22
CA GLU A 247 -16.10 -6.44 19.55
C GLU A 247 -15.68 -5.04 19.08
N GLN A 248 -15.02 -4.26 19.94
CA GLN A 248 -14.48 -2.94 19.58
C GLN A 248 -13.41 -3.06 18.49
N ARG A 249 -12.57 -4.10 18.54
CA ARG A 249 -11.56 -4.34 17.50
C ARG A 249 -12.19 -4.57 16.13
N GLU A 250 -13.29 -5.30 16.06
CA GLU A 250 -14.02 -5.50 14.81
C GLU A 250 -14.69 -4.21 14.32
N GLN A 251 -15.26 -3.42 15.23
CA GLN A 251 -15.83 -2.11 14.90
C GLN A 251 -14.78 -1.14 14.34
N ILE A 252 -13.62 -1.05 14.99
CA ILE A 252 -12.50 -0.21 14.55
C ILE A 252 -12.01 -0.65 13.17
N ARG A 253 -11.81 -1.95 12.95
CA ARG A 253 -11.42 -2.48 11.64
C ARG A 253 -12.44 -2.17 10.56
N THR A 254 -13.73 -2.34 10.86
CA THR A 254 -14.83 -2.06 9.94
C THR A 254 -14.85 -0.57 9.57
N ALA A 255 -14.77 0.31 10.57
CA ALA A 255 -14.76 1.75 10.38
C ALA A 255 -13.54 2.21 9.56
N LEU A 256 -12.33 1.72 9.90
CA LEU A 256 -11.10 2.03 9.15
C LEU A 256 -11.15 1.52 7.71
N SER A 257 -11.67 0.31 7.48
CA SER A 257 -11.80 -0.26 6.13
C SER A 257 -12.79 0.53 5.28
N ALA A 258 -13.93 0.93 5.86
CA ALA A 258 -14.90 1.78 5.19
C ALA A 258 -14.29 3.14 4.81
N ARG A 259 -13.52 3.75 5.73
CA ARG A 259 -12.81 5.00 5.44
C ARG A 259 -11.77 4.83 4.34
N LEU A 260 -11.04 3.73 4.34
CA LEU A 260 -10.03 3.46 3.33
C LEU A 260 -10.65 3.35 1.92
N ALA A 261 -11.83 2.73 1.81
CA ALA A 261 -12.58 2.64 0.56
C ALA A 261 -13.12 4.00 0.08
N GLU A 262 -13.63 4.83 0.99
CA GLU A 262 -14.13 6.18 0.63
C GLU A 262 -12.99 7.14 0.26
N ALA A 263 -11.83 6.98 0.89
CA ALA A 263 -10.76 7.95 0.78
C ALA A 263 -9.96 7.86 -0.54
N VAL A 264 -10.27 6.90 -1.42
CA VAL A 264 -9.80 6.89 -2.82
C VAL A 264 -10.20 8.19 -3.54
N GLU A 265 -11.34 8.79 -3.17
CA GLU A 265 -11.82 10.07 -3.73
C GLU A 265 -11.41 11.30 -2.90
N GLU A 266 -10.94 11.11 -1.66
CA GLU A 266 -10.64 12.19 -0.72
C GLU A 266 -9.14 12.57 -0.69
N ARG A 267 -8.81 13.62 0.08
CA ARG A 267 -7.43 14.09 0.28
C ARG A 267 -6.54 12.96 0.84
N GLY A 268 -5.49 12.60 0.12
CA GLY A 268 -4.63 11.43 0.38
C GLY A 268 -4.08 11.26 1.80
N PHE A 269 -3.88 12.34 2.58
CA PHE A 269 -3.31 12.24 3.93
C PHE A 269 -4.11 11.38 4.93
N VAL A 270 -5.44 11.36 4.80
CA VAL A 270 -6.28 10.54 5.70
C VAL A 270 -6.19 9.06 5.30
N VAL A 271 -6.12 8.78 3.99
CA VAL A 271 -5.92 7.43 3.43
C VAL A 271 -4.67 6.79 4.02
N ASP A 272 -3.55 7.50 3.92
CA ASP A 272 -2.22 6.96 4.26
C ASP A 272 -2.16 6.55 5.74
N ARG A 273 -2.73 7.40 6.62
CA ARG A 273 -2.80 7.10 8.04
C ARG A 273 -3.83 6.04 8.38
N ALA A 274 -4.99 6.04 7.72
CA ALA A 274 -5.99 5.00 7.92
C ALA A 274 -5.42 3.63 7.50
N ALA A 275 -4.70 3.57 6.38
CA ALA A 275 -4.00 2.38 5.91
C ALA A 275 -2.93 1.93 6.92
N LYS A 276 -2.06 2.84 7.37
CA LYS A 276 -1.02 2.54 8.38
C LYS A 276 -1.62 2.04 9.69
N THR A 277 -2.69 2.68 10.15
CA THR A 277 -3.42 2.23 11.33
C THR A 277 -4.00 0.85 11.07
N LEU A 278 -4.73 0.66 9.97
CA LEU A 278 -5.34 -0.63 9.64
C LEU A 278 -4.31 -1.76 9.49
N LEU A 279 -3.05 -1.50 9.10
CA LEU A 279 -2.00 -2.52 9.09
C LEU A 279 -1.73 -3.11 10.48
N VAL A 280 -1.75 -2.29 11.53
CA VAL A 280 -1.57 -2.74 12.92
C VAL A 280 -2.78 -3.52 13.41
N TRP A 281 -3.96 -3.16 12.90
CA TRP A 281 -5.24 -3.74 13.32
C TRP A 281 -5.68 -4.93 12.47
N ALA A 282 -5.06 -5.17 11.31
CA ALA A 282 -5.45 -6.23 10.39
C ALA A 282 -5.04 -7.62 10.91
N GLU A 283 -5.98 -8.56 10.84
CA GLU A 283 -5.79 -9.95 11.28
C GLU A 283 -5.86 -10.92 10.10
N THR A 284 -6.60 -10.57 9.03
CA THR A 284 -6.89 -11.50 7.93
C THR A 284 -6.15 -11.13 6.63
N PRO A 285 -5.75 -12.12 5.82
CA PRO A 285 -5.10 -11.88 4.52
C PRO A 285 -5.91 -10.98 3.56
N GLU A 286 -7.24 -11.03 3.66
CA GLU A 286 -8.16 -10.25 2.86
C GLU A 286 -8.07 -8.75 3.22
N GLN A 287 -7.91 -8.44 4.52
CA GLN A 287 -7.72 -7.06 4.97
C GLN A 287 -6.42 -6.48 4.42
N PHE A 288 -5.31 -7.24 4.46
CA PHE A 288 -4.05 -6.79 3.86
C PHE A 288 -4.14 -6.59 2.34
N THR A 289 -4.89 -7.46 1.65
CA THR A 289 -5.18 -7.29 0.22
C THR A 289 -5.97 -6.00 -0.03
N ALA A 290 -7.02 -5.75 0.75
CA ALA A 290 -7.83 -4.54 0.63
C ALA A 290 -7.02 -3.27 0.89
N ILE A 291 -6.08 -3.29 1.84
CA ILE A 291 -5.15 -2.18 2.07
C ILE A 291 -4.28 -1.93 0.84
N GLY A 292 -3.69 -2.99 0.27
CA GLY A 292 -2.84 -2.88 -0.92
C GLY A 292 -3.59 -2.29 -2.14
N GLU A 293 -4.80 -2.76 -2.42
CA GLU A 293 -5.61 -2.25 -3.53
C GLU A 293 -6.04 -0.80 -3.30
N ALA A 294 -6.47 -0.44 -2.08
CA ALA A 294 -6.84 0.94 -1.79
C ALA A 294 -5.65 1.91 -1.91
N LEU A 295 -4.46 1.48 -1.50
CA LEU A 295 -3.25 2.27 -1.71
C LEU A 295 -2.95 2.40 -3.21
N ARG A 296 -3.08 1.34 -3.99
CA ARG A 296 -2.88 1.36 -5.45
C ARG A 296 -3.81 2.34 -6.16
N GLU A 297 -5.07 2.43 -5.74
CA GLU A 297 -6.07 3.33 -6.33
C GLU A 297 -5.97 4.78 -5.81
N GLY A 298 -5.49 4.97 -4.56
CA GLY A 298 -5.39 6.28 -3.93
C GLY A 298 -4.37 7.21 -4.59
N THR A 299 -4.46 8.52 -4.34
CA THR A 299 -3.61 9.54 -5.01
C THR A 299 -2.40 10.00 -4.17
N GLY A 300 -2.05 9.27 -3.11
CA GLY A 300 -1.35 9.81 -1.93
C GLY A 300 0.18 9.63 -1.85
N LEU A 301 0.90 10.72 -1.56
CA LEU A 301 2.33 10.74 -1.20
C LEU A 301 2.72 9.79 -0.04
N GLY A 302 1.78 9.40 0.84
CA GLY A 302 2.08 8.60 2.01
C GLY A 302 2.11 7.09 1.78
N ARG A 303 1.95 6.60 0.54
CA ARG A 303 2.24 5.18 0.23
C ARG A 303 3.67 4.78 0.59
N LYS A 304 4.63 5.72 0.44
CA LYS A 304 6.02 5.53 0.89
C LYS A 304 6.10 5.33 2.41
N ASP A 305 5.34 6.13 3.17
CA ASP A 305 5.28 5.99 4.63
C ASP A 305 4.67 4.65 5.01
N VAL A 306 3.62 4.20 4.31
CA VAL A 306 3.02 2.88 4.52
C VAL A 306 4.01 1.77 4.20
N LEU A 307 4.67 1.79 3.03
CA LEU A 307 5.71 0.83 2.66
C LEU A 307 6.85 0.78 3.69
N SER A 308 7.26 1.93 4.23
CA SER A 308 8.31 2.00 5.26
C SER A 308 7.90 1.42 6.63
N SER A 309 6.59 1.30 6.87
CA SER A 309 6.03 0.70 8.08
C SER A 309 5.82 -0.81 7.97
N LEU A 310 5.93 -1.39 6.77
CA LEU A 310 5.78 -2.82 6.57
C LEU A 310 6.98 -3.57 7.15
N ASP A 311 6.68 -4.62 7.91
CA ASP A 311 7.66 -5.61 8.37
C ASP A 311 7.91 -6.67 7.29
N PRO A 312 9.15 -6.83 6.77
CA PRO A 312 9.48 -7.83 5.75
C PRO A 312 9.42 -9.27 6.28
N THR A 313 9.32 -9.50 7.59
CA THR A 313 9.20 -10.84 8.18
C THR A 313 7.76 -11.35 8.19
N THR A 314 6.78 -10.47 7.97
CA THR A 314 5.35 -10.78 8.01
C THR A 314 4.83 -11.07 6.60
N PRO A 315 4.47 -12.31 6.24
CA PRO A 315 4.09 -12.67 4.87
C PRO A 315 2.88 -11.89 4.34
N ASN A 316 1.95 -11.52 5.23
CA ASN A 316 0.77 -10.74 4.84
C ASN A 316 1.11 -9.34 4.34
N HIS A 317 2.24 -8.75 4.73
CA HIS A 317 2.66 -7.45 4.23
C HIS A 317 3.05 -7.48 2.74
N ALA A 318 3.40 -8.66 2.19
CA ALA A 318 3.56 -8.83 0.76
C ALA A 318 2.29 -8.45 -0.03
N ARG A 319 1.12 -8.71 0.55
CA ARG A 319 -0.19 -8.43 -0.08
C ARG A 319 -0.48 -6.93 -0.17
N VAL A 320 0.16 -6.15 0.70
CA VAL A 320 0.06 -4.69 0.69
C VAL A 320 1.03 -4.11 -0.33
N ALA A 321 2.26 -4.64 -0.40
CA ALA A 321 3.29 -4.15 -1.29
C ALA A 321 3.10 -4.59 -2.76
N ALA A 322 2.57 -5.78 -3.00
CA ALA A 322 2.47 -6.34 -4.35
C ALA A 322 1.64 -5.46 -5.32
N PRO A 323 0.44 -4.96 -4.96
CA PRO A 323 -0.33 -4.06 -5.83
C PRO A 323 0.42 -2.77 -6.21
N LEU A 324 1.37 -2.31 -5.37
CA LEU A 324 2.17 -1.11 -5.61
C LEU A 324 3.30 -1.32 -6.63
N LEU A 325 3.64 -2.57 -6.97
CA LEU A 325 4.59 -2.87 -8.06
C LEU A 325 4.09 -2.41 -9.43
N THR A 326 2.78 -2.21 -9.58
CA THR A 326 2.20 -1.73 -10.84
C THR A 326 2.20 -0.20 -10.93
N HIS A 327 2.75 0.50 -9.93
CA HIS A 327 2.67 1.95 -9.81
C HIS A 327 3.98 2.62 -10.22
N ASP A 328 3.89 3.72 -10.99
CA ASP A 328 5.05 4.31 -11.66
C ASP A 328 6.08 4.97 -10.72
N TRP A 329 5.68 5.45 -9.54
CA TRP A 329 6.56 6.24 -8.65
C TRP A 329 7.05 5.49 -7.41
N GLU A 330 6.38 4.42 -7.00
CA GLU A 330 6.76 3.62 -5.83
C GLU A 330 6.97 2.15 -6.17
N GLY A 331 6.88 1.80 -7.45
CA GLY A 331 7.22 0.48 -7.93
C GLY A 331 8.63 0.08 -7.49
N ASP A 332 9.58 1.01 -7.47
CA ASP A 332 10.96 0.76 -7.03
C ASP A 332 11.06 0.45 -5.52
N GLU A 333 10.41 1.24 -4.66
CA GLU A 333 10.35 0.97 -3.22
C GLU A 333 9.59 -0.34 -2.90
N ALA A 334 8.46 -0.57 -3.55
CA ALA A 334 7.69 -1.81 -3.40
C ALA A 334 8.52 -3.02 -3.87
N LEU A 335 9.25 -2.90 -4.98
CA LEU A 335 10.14 -3.93 -5.51
C LEU A 335 11.28 -4.22 -4.54
N ALA A 336 11.90 -3.18 -3.98
CA ALA A 336 12.95 -3.33 -2.98
C ALA A 336 12.43 -4.02 -1.70
N PHE A 337 11.22 -3.67 -1.25
CA PHE A 337 10.59 -4.30 -0.09
C PHE A 337 10.31 -5.79 -0.34
N VAL A 338 9.65 -6.12 -1.46
CA VAL A 338 9.31 -7.50 -1.84
C VAL A 338 10.57 -8.36 -2.02
N ARG A 339 11.62 -7.79 -2.63
CA ARG A 339 12.93 -8.44 -2.74
C ARG A 339 13.55 -8.73 -1.38
N THR A 340 13.43 -7.80 -0.42
CA THR A 340 13.93 -7.99 0.95
C THR A 340 13.18 -9.11 1.67
N MET A 341 11.87 -9.24 1.43
CA MET A 341 11.04 -10.30 2.01
C MET A 341 11.40 -11.69 1.46
N GLY A 342 11.62 -11.82 0.15
CA GLY A 342 12.02 -13.09 -0.48
C GLY A 342 10.86 -14.08 -0.64
N ALA A 343 11.08 -15.35 -0.28
CA ALA A 343 10.12 -16.45 -0.50
C ALA A 343 8.71 -16.21 0.06
N PRO A 344 8.51 -15.60 1.26
CA PRO A 344 7.17 -15.31 1.77
C PRO A 344 6.33 -14.38 0.88
N ALA A 345 6.96 -13.57 0.02
CA ALA A 345 6.24 -12.66 -0.87
C ALA A 345 5.77 -13.31 -2.18
N GLU A 346 6.33 -14.47 -2.54
CA GLU A 346 6.02 -15.19 -3.78
C GLU A 346 4.51 -15.29 -4.07
N PRO A 347 3.65 -15.80 -3.17
CA PRO A 347 2.23 -15.97 -3.48
C PRO A 347 1.49 -14.65 -3.76
N ALA A 348 1.93 -13.53 -3.19
CA ALA A 348 1.32 -12.23 -3.44
C ALA A 348 1.73 -11.63 -4.80
N VAL A 349 2.91 -11.98 -5.30
CA VAL A 349 3.49 -11.44 -6.53
C VAL A 349 3.07 -12.25 -7.77
N LEU A 350 2.82 -13.56 -7.62
CA LEU A 350 2.45 -14.44 -8.72
C LEU A 350 1.31 -13.92 -9.61
N PRO A 351 0.20 -13.38 -9.08
CA PRO A 351 -0.89 -12.85 -9.91
C PRO A 351 -0.47 -11.70 -10.84
N LEU A 352 0.59 -10.96 -10.51
CA LEU A 352 1.06 -9.83 -11.30
C LEU A 352 1.77 -10.25 -12.60
N LEU A 353 2.06 -11.54 -12.79
CA LEU A 353 2.48 -12.07 -14.09
C LEU A 353 1.40 -11.94 -15.16
N ASP A 354 0.14 -11.74 -14.76
CA ASP A 354 -0.98 -11.48 -15.68
C ASP A 354 -1.35 -9.99 -15.79
N ASP A 355 -0.55 -9.09 -15.20
CA ASP A 355 -0.77 -7.64 -15.31
C ASP A 355 -0.76 -7.19 -16.78
N PRO A 356 -1.66 -6.29 -17.22
CA PRO A 356 -1.71 -5.83 -18.62
C PRO A 356 -0.42 -5.12 -19.07
N ASN A 357 0.32 -4.47 -18.17
CA ASN A 357 1.54 -3.74 -18.50
C ASN A 357 2.73 -4.71 -18.68
N PRO A 358 3.35 -4.79 -19.87
CA PRO A 358 4.49 -5.66 -20.12
C PRO A 358 5.75 -5.27 -19.32
N ALA A 359 5.88 -4.01 -18.88
CA ALA A 359 6.97 -3.58 -18.00
C ALA A 359 6.84 -4.24 -16.62
N THR A 360 5.67 -4.11 -15.99
CA THR A 360 5.34 -4.80 -14.72
C THR A 360 5.59 -6.30 -14.82
N ARG A 361 5.11 -6.97 -15.88
CA ARG A 361 5.36 -8.41 -16.06
C ARG A 361 6.85 -8.76 -16.13
N ARG A 362 7.67 -7.91 -16.77
CA ARG A 362 9.12 -8.10 -16.89
C ARG A 362 9.82 -7.97 -15.53
N ASP A 363 9.42 -6.96 -14.75
CA ASP A 363 10.01 -6.69 -13.43
C ASP A 363 9.62 -7.77 -12.42
N VAL A 364 8.33 -8.14 -12.40
CA VAL A 364 7.79 -9.26 -11.62
C VAL A 364 8.49 -10.57 -11.96
N ALA A 365 8.71 -10.88 -13.24
CA ALA A 365 9.40 -12.10 -13.63
C ALA A 365 10.86 -12.15 -13.16
N SER A 366 11.54 -11.00 -13.18
CA SER A 366 12.92 -10.88 -12.70
C SER A 366 12.97 -11.05 -11.18
N LEU A 367 12.03 -10.42 -10.45
CA LEU A 367 11.86 -10.57 -9.01
C LEU A 367 11.60 -12.03 -8.60
N LEU A 368 10.69 -12.72 -9.29
CA LEU A 368 10.40 -14.14 -9.03
C LEU A 368 11.61 -15.06 -9.31
N ALA A 369 12.44 -14.72 -10.30
CA ALA A 369 13.68 -15.46 -10.54
C ALA A 369 14.73 -15.25 -9.44
N GLU A 370 14.79 -14.05 -8.88
CA GLU A 370 15.64 -13.77 -7.73
C GLU A 370 15.19 -14.54 -6.49
N ILE A 371 13.88 -14.57 -6.20
CA ILE A 371 13.27 -15.33 -5.11
C ILE A 371 13.53 -16.83 -5.27
N GLY A 372 13.32 -17.39 -6.47
CA GLY A 372 13.72 -18.76 -6.82
C GLY A 372 12.76 -19.87 -6.38
N GLY A 373 11.47 -19.60 -6.20
CA GLY A 373 10.50 -20.64 -5.80
C GLY A 373 10.05 -21.56 -6.94
N GLU A 374 9.62 -22.78 -6.59
CA GLU A 374 9.09 -23.76 -7.57
C GLU A 374 7.79 -23.25 -8.21
N ALA A 375 6.92 -22.61 -7.42
CA ALA A 375 5.69 -22.01 -7.92
C ALA A 375 5.97 -20.90 -8.94
N SER A 376 7.01 -20.09 -8.71
CA SER A 376 7.53 -19.10 -9.67
C SER A 376 7.98 -19.75 -10.98
N ALA A 377 8.77 -20.82 -10.92
CA ALA A 377 9.25 -21.50 -12.13
C ALA A 377 8.10 -22.05 -12.98
N GLU A 378 7.06 -22.57 -12.34
CA GLU A 378 5.88 -23.08 -13.03
C GLU A 378 5.01 -21.96 -13.61
N ALA A 379 4.74 -20.91 -12.83
CA ALA A 379 3.98 -19.75 -13.30
C ALA A 379 4.65 -19.05 -14.49
N LEU A 380 5.99 -18.89 -14.45
CA LEU A 380 6.76 -18.35 -15.58
C LEU A 380 6.66 -19.23 -16.82
N ARG A 381 6.63 -20.56 -16.66
CA ARG A 381 6.44 -21.51 -17.77
C ARG A 381 5.09 -21.30 -18.45
N GLU A 382 4.03 -21.26 -17.65
CA GLU A 382 2.67 -21.11 -18.14
C GLU A 382 2.47 -19.76 -18.80
N ARG A 383 2.95 -18.67 -18.18
CA ARG A 383 2.84 -17.33 -18.74
C ARG A 383 3.62 -17.20 -20.04
N ALA A 384 4.85 -17.73 -20.12
CA ALA A 384 5.65 -17.70 -21.35
C ALA A 384 5.05 -18.49 -22.52
N ALA A 385 4.12 -19.43 -22.26
CA ALA A 385 3.39 -20.15 -23.29
C ALA A 385 2.20 -19.35 -23.86
N LYS A 386 1.64 -18.43 -23.06
CA LYS A 386 0.49 -17.59 -23.41
C LYS A 386 0.87 -16.20 -23.92
N GLU A 387 2.10 -15.75 -23.63
CA GLU A 387 2.57 -14.40 -23.98
C GLU A 387 2.70 -14.21 -25.50
N SER A 388 2.09 -13.14 -26.01
CA SER A 388 2.07 -12.80 -27.44
C SER A 388 3.33 -12.04 -27.87
N ASP A 389 3.90 -11.23 -26.98
CA ASP A 389 5.17 -10.56 -27.20
C ASP A 389 6.33 -11.59 -27.13
N ARG A 390 7.02 -11.76 -28.27
CA ARG A 390 8.12 -12.72 -28.40
C ARG A 390 9.32 -12.39 -27.52
N GLU A 391 9.61 -11.10 -27.31
CA GLU A 391 10.75 -10.69 -26.49
C GLU A 391 10.46 -10.93 -25.01
N LEU A 392 9.25 -10.59 -24.57
CA LEU A 392 8.81 -10.87 -23.20
C LEU A 392 8.72 -12.37 -22.96
N ALA A 393 8.15 -13.15 -23.89
CA ALA A 393 8.11 -14.61 -23.77
C ALA A 393 9.51 -15.24 -23.66
N ARG A 394 10.50 -14.71 -24.39
CA ARG A 394 11.91 -15.12 -24.25
C ARG A 394 12.46 -14.75 -22.88
N HIS A 395 12.21 -13.52 -22.40
CA HIS A 395 12.63 -13.08 -21.06
C HIS A 395 12.09 -14.01 -19.97
N LEU A 396 10.78 -14.31 -19.99
CA LEU A 396 10.15 -15.21 -19.02
C LEU A 396 10.80 -16.61 -19.00
N ARG A 397 11.18 -17.16 -20.15
CA ARG A 397 11.90 -18.45 -20.24
C ARG A 397 13.30 -18.39 -19.65
N VAL A 398 14.02 -17.29 -19.87
CA VAL A 398 15.35 -17.05 -19.27
C VAL A 398 15.24 -16.96 -17.75
N GLN A 399 14.28 -16.19 -17.23
CA GLN A 399 14.02 -16.08 -15.80
C GLN A 399 13.67 -17.44 -15.17
N ARG A 400 12.82 -18.23 -15.85
CA ARG A 400 12.54 -19.61 -15.42
C ARG A 400 13.79 -20.49 -15.38
N ALA A 401 14.64 -20.44 -16.41
CA ALA A 401 15.87 -21.23 -16.43
C ALA A 401 16.80 -20.84 -15.27
N ALA A 402 16.91 -19.55 -14.96
CA ALA A 402 17.70 -19.05 -13.83
C ALA A 402 17.19 -19.58 -12.47
N ILE A 403 15.89 -19.88 -12.33
CA ILE A 403 15.36 -20.55 -11.14
C ILE A 403 15.80 -22.03 -11.10
N LEU A 404 15.72 -22.73 -12.22
CA LEU A 404 16.04 -24.17 -12.30
C LEU A 404 17.54 -24.48 -12.18
N ASP A 405 18.40 -23.50 -12.43
CA ASP A 405 19.85 -23.62 -12.31
C ASP A 405 20.36 -23.39 -10.86
N LYS A 406 19.51 -22.85 -9.97
CA LYS A 406 19.79 -22.70 -8.52
C LYS A 406 19.50 -23.99 -7.79
#